data_AF-A0A956HRB2-F1
#
_entry.id   AF-A0A956HRB2-F1
#
_cell.length_a   1.000
_cell.length_b   1.000
_cell.length_c   1.000
_cell.angle_alpha   90.00
_cell.angle_beta   90.00
_cell.angle_gamma   90.00
#
_symmetry.space_group_name_H-M   'P 1'
#
loop_
_entity.id
_entity.type
_entity.pdbx_description
1 polymer ?
#
loop_
_entity_poly.entity_id
_entity_poly.type
_entity_poly.pdbx_seq_one_letter_code
_entity_poly.pdbx_strand_id
1 'polypeptide(L)'
;VLAGWAEIEGFTYRYELHPASPGDRVKVGRDLTAIAVRTHHRVPSLAWVIERRVHKLRPEYKGLPGEEIQALRQQGVEVTEFVDTPLLCVTGDTTIDTFLESELIRRCKVLVHECTSWN
;
A
#
# COMPACT_ATOMS: atom_id res chain seq x y z
N VAL A 1 14.01 14.67 17.96
CA VAL A 1 14.50 13.95 16.75
C VAL A 1 14.54 14.87 15.53
N LEU A 2 13.41 15.32 14.98
CA LEU A 2 13.39 16.15 13.75
C LEU A 2 14.21 17.45 13.85
N ALA A 3 14.18 18.14 15.00
CA ALA A 3 15.01 19.33 15.21
C ALA A 3 16.52 19.04 15.15
N GLY A 4 16.96 17.88 15.65
CA GLY A 4 18.37 17.48 15.59
C GLY A 4 18.82 17.15 14.17
N TRP A 5 17.95 16.54 13.36
CA TRP A 5 18.23 16.31 11.95
C TRP A 5 18.31 17.62 11.15
N ALA A 6 17.43 18.59 11.45
CA ALA A 6 17.44 19.90 10.81
C ALA A 6 18.77 20.66 11.04
N GLU A 7 19.34 20.51 12.24
CA GLU A 7 20.65 21.08 12.58
C GLU A 7 21.78 20.45 11.75
N ILE A 8 21.80 19.11 11.66
CA ILE A 8 22.83 18.37 10.90
C ILE A 8 22.76 18.70 9.40
N GLU A 9 21.55 18.76 8.84
CA GLU A 9 21.35 18.98 7.40
C GLU A 9 21.37 20.47 7.00
N GLY A 10 21.37 21.39 7.98
CA GLY A 10 21.50 22.82 7.73
C GLY A 10 20.26 23.48 7.12
N PHE A 11 19.06 22.89 7.28
CA PHE A 11 17.81 23.53 6.86
C PHE A 11 16.62 23.20 7.77
N THR A 12 15.68 24.13 7.86
CA THR A 12 14.46 23.96 8.67
C THR A 12 13.45 23.08 7.94
N TYR A 13 13.12 21.93 8.51
CA TYR A 13 12.02 21.11 8.00
C TYR A 13 10.67 21.79 8.21
N ARG A 14 9.81 21.67 7.20
CA ARG A 14 8.37 21.86 7.34
C ARG A 14 7.72 20.48 7.34
N TYR A 15 7.01 20.14 8.39
CA TYR A 15 6.37 18.84 8.54
C TYR A 15 5.05 18.98 9.27
N GLU A 16 4.14 18.05 8.97
CA GLU A 16 2.90 17.82 9.70
C GLU A 16 2.93 16.38 10.21
N LEU A 17 2.59 16.19 11.48
CA LEU A 17 2.60 14.87 12.11
C LEU A 17 1.17 14.35 12.15
N HIS A 18 0.95 13.23 11.46
CA HIS A 18 -0.33 12.54 11.46
C HIS A 18 -0.21 11.24 12.26
N PRO A 19 -1.02 11.03 13.31
CA PRO A 19 -1.12 9.72 13.93
C PRO A 19 -1.77 8.73 12.94
N ALA A 20 -1.40 7.46 13.05
CA ALA A 20 -1.98 6.39 12.25
C ALA A 20 -2.46 5.25 13.15
N SER A 21 -3.57 4.64 12.76
CA SER A 21 -4.19 3.46 13.35
C SER A 21 -4.22 2.31 12.34
N PRO A 22 -4.29 1.04 12.79
CA PRO A 22 -4.49 -0.07 11.88
C PRO A 22 -5.73 0.14 10.99
N GLY A 23 -5.57 -0.08 9.69
CA GLY A 23 -6.60 0.14 8.68
C GLY A 23 -6.56 1.51 8.01
N ASP A 24 -5.81 2.47 8.56
CA ASP A 24 -5.68 3.79 7.95
C ASP A 24 -5.06 3.71 6.56
N ARG A 25 -5.58 4.55 5.66
CA ARG A 25 -5.18 4.61 4.25
C ARG A 25 -4.74 6.01 3.91
N VAL A 26 -3.46 6.15 3.53
CA VAL A 26 -2.85 7.43 3.20
C VAL A 26 -2.48 7.45 1.73
N LYS A 27 -2.97 8.43 0.97
CA LYS A 27 -2.59 8.59 -0.43
C LYS A 27 -1.14 9.08 -0.51
N VAL A 28 -0.27 8.30 -1.14
CA VAL A 28 1.18 8.61 -1.29
C VAL A 28 1.60 8.83 -2.75
N GLY A 29 0.66 8.68 -3.68
CA GLY A 29 0.87 8.92 -5.10
C GLY A 29 -0.45 9.00 -5.87
N ARG A 30 -0.39 9.08 -7.19
CA ARG A 30 -1.58 9.17 -8.05
C ARG A 30 -2.48 7.95 -7.89
N ASP A 31 -1.88 6.77 -8.02
CA ASP A 31 -2.49 5.44 -7.97
C ASP A 31 -1.99 4.62 -6.77
N LEU A 32 -1.25 5.25 -5.84
CA LEU A 32 -0.61 4.60 -4.69
C LEU A 32 -1.25 5.00 -3.37
N THR A 33 -1.52 4.00 -2.54
CA THR A 33 -2.04 4.15 -1.17
C THR A 33 -1.14 3.38 -0.21
N ALA A 34 -0.70 4.03 0.87
CA ALA A 34 -0.07 3.37 2.00
C ALA A 34 -1.16 2.93 2.98
N ILE A 35 -1.16 1.66 3.36
CA ILE A 35 -2.15 1.05 4.24
C ILE A 35 -1.42 0.63 5.53
N ALA A 36 -1.89 1.13 6.67
CA ALA A 36 -1.40 0.75 7.97
C ALA A 36 -1.97 -0.61 8.37
N VAL A 37 -1.12 -1.55 8.76
CA VAL A 37 -1.51 -2.89 9.22
C VAL A 37 -0.94 -3.10 10.62
N ARG A 38 -1.76 -3.56 11.56
CA ARG A 38 -1.27 -3.89 12.92
C ARG A 38 -0.21 -4.99 12.85
N THR A 39 0.85 -4.85 13.65
CA THR A 39 1.83 -5.92 13.85
C THR A 39 1.87 -6.41 15.29
N HIS A 40 2.56 -7.53 15.51
CA HIS A 40 2.77 -8.16 16.80
C HIS A 40 4.13 -7.79 17.37
N HIS A 41 4.14 -6.80 18.26
CA HIS A 41 5.32 -6.34 18.99
C HIS A 41 4.94 -5.94 20.43
N ARG A 42 5.94 -5.74 21.29
CA ARG A 42 5.73 -5.43 22.73
C ARG A 42 5.04 -4.08 22.98
N VAL A 43 5.06 -3.18 21.99
CA VAL A 43 4.38 -1.88 22.02
C VAL A 43 3.52 -1.74 20.77
N PRO A 44 2.54 -0.81 20.73
CA PRO A 44 1.77 -0.55 19.51
C PRO A 44 2.68 -0.30 18.31
N SER A 45 2.47 -1.07 17.25
CA SER A 45 3.33 -1.09 16.07
C SER A 45 2.51 -1.33 14.81
N LEU A 46 3.01 -0.80 13.68
CA LEU A 46 2.38 -0.85 12.37
C LEU A 46 3.38 -1.29 11.31
N ALA A 47 2.92 -2.16 10.42
CA ALA A 47 3.48 -2.39 9.10
C ALA A 47 2.81 -1.44 8.12
N TRP A 48 3.53 -1.09 7.06
CA TRP A 48 2.99 -0.29 5.97
C TRP A 48 3.02 -1.07 4.66
N VAL A 49 1.86 -1.17 4.01
CA VAL A 49 1.72 -1.75 2.69
C VAL A 49 1.45 -0.66 1.66
N ILE A 50 2.30 -0.56 0.64
CA ILE A 50 2.05 0.27 -0.54
C ILE A 50 1.22 -0.53 -1.54
N GLU A 51 -0.02 -0.13 -1.74
CA GLU A 51 -0.94 -0.71 -2.69
C GLU A 51 -1.13 0.21 -3.90
N ARG A 52 -1.18 -0.39 -5.10
CA ARG A 52 -1.53 0.32 -6.33
C ARG A 52 -2.92 -0.05 -6.80
N ARG A 53 -3.76 0.95 -7.06
CA ARG A 53 -5.08 0.79 -7.65
C ARG A 53 -5.07 1.23 -9.12
N VAL A 54 -5.38 0.33 -10.03
CA VAL A 54 -5.48 0.62 -11.47
C VAL A 54 -6.84 0.25 -12.03
N HIS A 55 -7.28 0.91 -13.10
CA HIS A 55 -8.42 0.47 -13.89
C HIS A 55 -7.96 -0.52 -14.94
N LYS A 56 -8.54 -1.72 -14.98
CA LYS A 56 -8.29 -2.72 -16.01
C LYS A 56 -9.56 -3.04 -16.76
N LEU A 57 -9.44 -3.37 -18.04
CA LEU A 57 -10.56 -3.89 -18.83
C LEU A 57 -11.09 -5.16 -18.16
N ARG A 58 -12.40 -5.23 -17.95
CA ARG A 58 -13.03 -6.41 -17.34
C ARG A 58 -12.82 -7.64 -18.24
N PRO A 59 -12.63 -8.84 -17.67
CA PRO A 59 -12.30 -10.04 -18.42
C PRO A 59 -13.27 -10.37 -19.57
N GLU A 60 -14.56 -10.12 -19.39
CA GLU A 60 -15.61 -10.39 -20.38
C GLU A 60 -15.53 -9.53 -21.64
N TYR A 61 -14.82 -8.39 -21.60
CA TYR A 61 -14.61 -7.53 -22.76
C TYR A 61 -13.25 -7.75 -23.41
N LYS A 62 -12.43 -8.69 -22.89
CA LYS A 62 -11.14 -9.03 -23.51
C LYS A 62 -11.37 -9.66 -24.87
N GLY A 63 -10.64 -9.16 -25.86
CA GLY A 63 -10.70 -9.66 -27.24
C GLY A 63 -11.74 -8.94 -28.12
N LEU A 64 -12.60 -8.10 -27.55
CA LEU A 64 -13.46 -7.22 -28.35
C LEU A 64 -12.61 -6.15 -29.05
N PRO A 65 -12.96 -5.75 -30.29
CA PRO A 65 -12.37 -4.60 -30.95
C PRO A 65 -12.50 -3.31 -30.13
N GLY A 66 -11.51 -2.43 -30.24
CA GLY A 66 -11.50 -1.16 -29.49
C GLY A 66 -12.73 -0.28 -29.76
N GLU A 67 -13.26 -0.31 -30.98
CA GLU A 67 -14.47 0.42 -31.37
C GLU A 67 -15.72 -0.09 -30.64
N GLU A 68 -15.85 -1.41 -30.47
CA GLU A 68 -16.96 -2.01 -29.72
C GLU A 68 -16.88 -1.66 -28.22
N ILE A 69 -15.68 -1.70 -27.65
CA ILE A 69 -15.44 -1.28 -26.26
C ILE A 69 -15.78 0.21 -26.09
N GLN A 70 -15.45 1.06 -27.06
CA GLN A 70 -15.77 2.48 -27.04
C GLN A 70 -17.29 2.69 -27.13
N ALA A 71 -18.00 1.97 -27.99
CA ALA A 71 -19.45 2.03 -28.09
C ALA A 71 -20.12 1.65 -26.77
N LEU A 72 -19.66 0.58 -26.11
CA LEU A 72 -20.12 0.17 -24.78
C LEU A 72 -19.90 1.29 -23.73
N ARG A 73 -18.73 1.93 -23.74
CA ARG A 73 -18.46 3.08 -22.85
C ARG A 73 -19.40 4.25 -23.11
N GLN A 74 -19.68 4.57 -24.38
CA GLN A 74 -20.60 5.65 -24.75
C GLN A 74 -22.05 5.35 -24.34
N GLN A 75 -22.41 4.05 -24.28
CA GLN A 75 -23.69 3.58 -23.73
C GLN A 75 -23.74 3.59 -22.19
N GLY A 76 -22.67 4.02 -21.52
CA GLY A 76 -22.58 4.06 -20.06
C GLY A 76 -22.24 2.71 -19.42
N VAL A 77 -21.84 1.71 -20.20
CA VAL A 77 -21.44 0.40 -19.67
C VAL A 77 -20.09 0.51 -18.99
N GLU A 78 -20.01 0.04 -17.74
CA GLU A 78 -18.75 -0.03 -16.99
C GLU A 78 -17.89 -1.19 -17.51
N VAL A 79 -17.02 -0.87 -18.47
CA VAL A 79 -16.14 -1.85 -19.12
C VAL A 79 -14.82 -2.11 -18.38
N THR A 80 -14.51 -1.32 -17.36
CA THR A 80 -13.29 -1.49 -16.55
C THR A 80 -13.62 -1.76 -15.09
N GLU A 81 -12.75 -2.48 -14.41
CA GLU A 81 -12.81 -2.70 -12.97
C GLU A 81 -11.56 -2.13 -12.30
N PHE A 82 -11.67 -1.83 -11.01
CA PHE A 82 -10.51 -1.53 -10.18
C PHE A 82 -9.78 -2.82 -9.80
N VAL A 83 -8.47 -2.81 -9.97
CA VAL A 83 -7.59 -3.88 -9.52
C VAL A 83 -6.56 -3.31 -8.57
N ASP A 84 -6.62 -3.79 -7.33
CA ASP A 84 -5.67 -3.45 -6.27
C ASP A 84 -4.54 -4.47 -6.24
N THR A 85 -3.31 -3.95 -6.25
CA THR A 85 -2.10 -4.76 -6.22
C THR A 85 -1.18 -4.27 -5.09
N PRO A 86 -1.04 -5.04 -4.00
CA PRO A 86 -0.06 -4.73 -2.97
C PRO A 86 1.36 -4.92 -3.51
N LEU A 87 2.16 -3.86 -3.48
CA LEU A 87 3.47 -3.80 -4.11
C LEU A 87 4.61 -4.05 -3.12
N LEU A 88 4.60 -3.33 -2.00
CA LEU A 88 5.68 -3.33 -1.02
C LEU A 88 5.08 -3.39 0.38
N CYS A 89 5.59 -4.27 1.23
CA CYS A 89 5.35 -4.23 2.67
C CYS A 89 6.66 -3.95 3.40
N VAL A 90 6.64 -3.00 4.34
CA VAL A 90 7.68 -2.81 5.34
C VAL A 90 7.07 -3.12 6.71
N THR A 91 7.56 -4.15 7.40
CA THR A 91 6.90 -4.63 8.62
C THR A 91 7.23 -3.83 9.87
N GLY A 92 8.43 -3.23 9.91
CA GLY A 92 9.07 -2.91 11.18
C GLY A 92 9.33 -4.18 12.01
N ASP A 93 9.54 -4.00 13.30
CA ASP A 93 9.74 -5.10 14.25
C ASP A 93 8.41 -5.83 14.50
N THR A 94 8.40 -7.15 14.33
CA THR A 94 7.24 -8.01 14.52
C THR A 94 7.60 -9.49 14.61
N THR A 95 6.73 -10.29 15.22
CA THR A 95 6.75 -11.76 15.12
C THR A 95 6.09 -12.27 13.84
N ILE A 96 6.19 -13.59 13.61
CA ILE A 96 5.58 -14.30 12.47
C ILE A 96 4.05 -14.19 12.42
N ASP A 97 3.39 -13.96 13.57
CA ASP A 97 1.94 -13.88 13.72
C ASP A 97 1.32 -12.81 12.79
N THR A 98 2.03 -11.71 12.57
CA THR A 98 1.62 -10.64 11.62
C THR A 98 1.36 -11.19 10.21
N PHE A 99 2.18 -12.14 9.76
CA PHE A 99 2.02 -12.75 8.45
C PHE A 99 0.90 -13.78 8.43
N LEU A 100 0.59 -14.42 9.55
CA LEU A 100 -0.50 -15.39 9.65
C LEU A 100 -1.87 -14.70 9.69
N GLU A 101 -1.93 -13.48 10.21
CA GLU A 101 -3.18 -12.73 10.35
C GLU A 101 -3.46 -11.77 9.18
N SER A 102 -2.45 -11.39 8.39
CA SER A 102 -2.63 -10.43 7.29
C SER A 102 -2.46 -11.04 5.90
N GLU A 103 -3.57 -11.30 5.22
CA GLU A 103 -3.55 -11.67 3.79
C GLU A 103 -2.93 -10.57 2.92
N LEU A 104 -3.18 -9.31 3.25
CA LEU A 104 -2.64 -8.16 2.52
C LEU A 104 -1.11 -8.17 2.49
N ILE A 105 -0.47 -8.46 3.63
CA ILE A 105 0.99 -8.59 3.71
C ILE A 105 1.46 -9.81 2.91
N ARG A 106 0.80 -10.97 3.06
CA ARG A 106 1.15 -12.20 2.32
C ARG A 106 1.08 -12.05 0.80
N ARG A 107 0.19 -11.20 0.29
CA ARG A 107 0.02 -10.93 -1.14
C ARG A 107 1.00 -9.88 -1.69
N CYS A 108 1.77 -9.20 -0.86
CA CYS A 108 2.71 -8.17 -1.30
C CYS A 108 3.78 -8.75 -2.21
N LYS A 109 4.09 -8.04 -3.31
CA LYS A 109 5.15 -8.46 -4.24
C LYS A 109 6.54 -8.40 -3.65
N VAL A 110 6.80 -7.40 -2.81
CA VAL A 110 8.09 -7.19 -2.14
C VAL A 110 7.83 -7.05 -0.64
N LEU A 111 8.65 -7.75 0.14
CA LEU A 111 8.62 -7.70 1.60
C LEU A 111 9.98 -7.23 2.11
N VAL A 112 9.96 -6.20 2.95
CA VAL A 112 11.08 -5.76 3.77
C VAL A 112 10.71 -6.10 5.22
N HIS A 113 11.38 -7.12 5.75
CA HIS A 113 11.10 -7.66 7.08
C HIS A 113 12.35 -7.63 7.94
N GLU A 114 12.17 -7.43 9.24
CA GLU A 114 13.25 -7.59 10.19
C GLU A 114 13.78 -9.03 10.20
N CYS A 115 15.03 -9.22 10.63
CA CYS A 115 15.62 -10.53 10.81
C CYS A 115 16.59 -10.44 12.00
N THR A 116 16.02 -10.34 13.19
CA THR A 116 16.77 -9.97 14.40
C THR A 116 17.46 -11.16 15.06
N SER A 117 16.95 -12.38 14.86
CA SER A 117 17.53 -13.59 15.44
C SER A 117 17.95 -14.58 14.38
N TRP A 118 19.14 -15.13 14.56
CA TRP A 118 19.63 -16.32 13.87
C TRP A 118 19.79 -17.41 14.93
N ASN A 119 19.03 -18.50 14.81
CA ASN A 119 19.24 -19.72 15.60
C ASN A 119 19.84 -20.78 14.68
#